data_AF-A0A3M0KC64-F1
#
_entry.id   AF-A0A3M0KC64-F1
#
_cell.length_a   1.000
_cell.length_b   1.000
_cell.length_c   1.000
_cell.angle_alpha   90.00
_cell.angle_beta   90.00
_cell.angle_gamma   90.00
#
_symmetry.space_group_name_H-M   'P 1'
#
loop_
_entity.id
_entity.type
_entity.pdbx_description
1 polymer ?
#
loop_
_entity_poly.entity_id
_entity_poly.type
_entity_poly.pdbx_seq_one_letter_code
_entity_poly.pdbx_strand_id
1 'polypeptide(L)'
;MSKRQAHRYNPDLPFKFIVMGRLPHLHGVIFQWREIPKKDRGKEDPLLIIEWVFLSHQRSKRMTRPQELVAELIRKARSRIRDLAGCDFECIHVPIGLRSGQITKAMLEHLLQENESLQFALDSFTGQISIHRPAHKIFNQDNKFVLSLKSVQSRRPLKALTVFTDASGRSHRSVLTWRDPQTQRWEADVEEVEGSPQVAELAAVVRAFERFSEPFNLVTDSAYVAGVVSRAEQSILQEVSNIALFNLLSKLVKLVSHREQPFYVMHTRSHIDLPGFIAEGNRRADALAAPAAMAPLPSIFEQAKLSHQLHHQNAPGLVHRFHLTREQAKAIVAACPSCSKHALPTFSAGVNPRGLKSCEVWQTDVTHFPEFGHSKYIHVSVDTFSGAVFASAHTGEKSSDAIKHLVQAFSFLGIPRELKTDNGPAYRSREFRDFLQQWGVEHKTGIPHSPTGQAVVERTHQNIKRVLHQQHQVLKTEPPSIRLARALFTINFLNCSFEGLNPPVVRHFGASPQFHTT
;
A
#
# COMPACT_ATOMS: atom_id res chain seq x y z
N MET A 1 44.82 -21.97 -44.35
CA MET A 1 44.48 -20.96 -43.33
C MET A 1 43.23 -21.41 -42.57
N SER A 2 43.41 -21.87 -41.33
CA SER A 2 42.30 -22.26 -40.45
C SER A 2 41.43 -21.04 -40.17
N LYS A 3 40.17 -21.07 -40.62
CA LYS A 3 39.15 -20.08 -40.25
C LYS A 3 38.96 -20.16 -38.74
N ARG A 4 39.68 -19.33 -37.98
CA ARG A 4 39.39 -19.09 -36.56
C ARG A 4 37.93 -18.64 -36.51
N GLN A 5 37.08 -19.48 -35.95
CA GLN A 5 35.65 -19.25 -35.81
C GLN A 5 35.48 -18.03 -34.88
N ALA A 6 35.28 -16.84 -35.46
CA ALA A 6 35.13 -15.60 -34.71
C ALA A 6 33.77 -15.52 -33.99
N HIS A 7 32.84 -16.42 -34.30
CA HIS A 7 31.51 -16.44 -33.72
C HIS A 7 31.42 -17.53 -32.65
N ARG A 8 31.04 -17.12 -31.43
CA ARG A 8 30.69 -18.02 -30.30
C ARG A 8 29.41 -18.84 -30.54
N TYR A 9 28.77 -18.65 -31.69
CA TYR A 9 27.54 -19.30 -32.13
C TYR A 9 27.61 -19.55 -33.65
N ASN A 10 26.76 -20.43 -34.17
CA ASN A 10 26.61 -20.66 -35.61
C ASN A 10 25.51 -19.73 -36.18
N PRO A 11 25.81 -18.82 -37.13
CA PRO A 11 24.82 -17.90 -37.68
C PRO A 11 23.67 -18.58 -38.45
N ASP A 12 23.88 -19.80 -38.95
CA ASP A 12 22.88 -20.55 -39.71
C ASP A 12 21.90 -21.32 -38.82
N LEU A 13 22.10 -21.31 -37.49
CA LEU A 13 21.25 -22.03 -36.55
C LEU A 13 20.40 -21.08 -35.70
N PRO A 14 19.11 -21.40 -35.50
CA PRO A 14 18.27 -20.63 -34.60
C PRO A 14 18.69 -20.80 -33.15
N PHE A 15 18.41 -19.78 -32.34
CA PHE A 15 18.59 -19.84 -30.89
C PHE A 15 17.35 -20.43 -30.20
N LYS A 16 17.61 -21.26 -29.20
CA LYS A 16 16.60 -21.89 -28.34
C LYS A 16 16.94 -21.58 -26.88
N PHE A 17 15.91 -21.58 -26.05
CA PHE A 17 16.04 -21.33 -24.61
C PHE A 17 15.35 -22.44 -23.81
N ILE A 18 15.95 -22.89 -22.71
CA ILE A 18 15.32 -23.84 -21.79
C ILE A 18 15.43 -23.38 -20.34
N VAL A 19 14.33 -23.51 -19.59
CA VAL A 19 14.31 -23.29 -18.14
C VAL A 19 14.62 -24.59 -17.39
N MET A 20 15.54 -24.51 -16.43
CA MET A 20 16.13 -25.62 -15.69
C MET A 20 16.34 -25.28 -14.20
N GLY A 21 16.81 -26.28 -13.44
CA GLY A 21 17.22 -26.14 -12.04
C GLY A 21 16.26 -26.79 -11.06
N ARG A 22 16.27 -26.30 -9.82
CA ARG A 22 15.31 -26.69 -8.77
C ARG A 22 14.84 -25.44 -8.05
N LEU A 23 13.59 -25.37 -7.62
CA LEU A 23 13.17 -24.28 -6.74
C LEU A 23 14.00 -24.34 -5.44
N PRO A 24 14.57 -23.23 -4.95
CA PRO A 24 14.38 -21.83 -5.37
C PRO A 24 15.36 -21.30 -6.44
N HIS A 25 16.32 -22.11 -6.89
CA HIS A 25 17.42 -21.76 -7.80
C HIS A 25 17.14 -22.23 -9.24
N LEU A 26 16.23 -21.52 -9.92
CA LEU A 26 16.03 -21.72 -11.35
C LEU A 26 17.12 -20.98 -12.15
N HIS A 27 17.49 -21.56 -13.28
CA HIS A 27 18.39 -20.98 -14.26
C HIS A 27 17.92 -21.36 -15.67
N GLY A 28 18.41 -20.67 -16.67
CA GLY A 28 18.11 -20.94 -18.07
C GLY A 28 19.36 -21.17 -18.88
N VAL A 29 19.22 -21.84 -20.02
CA VAL A 29 20.31 -22.07 -20.97
C VAL A 29 19.87 -21.58 -22.35
N ILE A 30 20.65 -20.67 -22.94
CA ILE A 30 20.55 -20.29 -24.34
C ILE A 30 21.45 -21.25 -25.12
N PHE A 31 20.89 -21.90 -26.14
CA PHE A 31 21.61 -22.91 -26.93
C PHE A 31 21.18 -22.90 -28.39
N GLN A 32 22.01 -23.52 -29.23
CA GLN A 32 21.68 -23.87 -30.61
C GLN A 32 21.70 -25.39 -30.75
N TRP A 33 20.90 -25.92 -31.67
CA TRP A 33 20.78 -27.35 -31.90
C TRP A 33 21.12 -27.70 -33.34
N ARG A 34 22.14 -28.51 -33.54
CA ARG A 34 22.54 -29.04 -34.85
C ARG A 34 21.73 -30.28 -35.20
N GLU A 35 21.19 -30.32 -36.40
CA GLU A 35 20.64 -31.56 -36.95
C GLU A 35 21.78 -32.47 -37.39
N ILE A 36 22.01 -33.55 -36.64
CA ILE A 36 23.03 -34.55 -36.97
C ILE A 36 22.37 -35.69 -37.75
N PRO A 37 22.83 -35.99 -38.98
CA PRO A 37 22.38 -37.14 -39.75
C PRO A 37 22.50 -38.44 -38.94
N LYS A 38 21.56 -39.37 -39.11
CA LYS A 38 21.50 -40.62 -38.32
C LYS A 38 22.82 -41.43 -38.33
N LYS A 39 23.65 -41.29 -39.38
CA LYS A 39 24.93 -41.99 -39.56
C LYS A 39 26.05 -41.48 -38.63
N ASP A 40 25.95 -40.24 -38.15
CA ASP A 40 26.99 -39.57 -37.35
C ASP A 40 26.59 -39.37 -35.88
N ARG A 41 25.41 -39.86 -35.49
CA ARG A 41 24.91 -39.84 -34.11
C ARG A 41 25.83 -40.66 -33.21
N GLY A 42 26.76 -39.99 -32.53
CA GLY A 42 27.74 -40.59 -31.62
C GLY A 42 29.13 -39.97 -31.67
N LYS A 43 29.47 -39.23 -32.74
CA LYS A 43 30.78 -38.57 -32.88
C LYS A 43 30.75 -37.08 -32.54
N GLU A 44 29.64 -36.40 -32.77
CA GLU A 44 29.47 -34.97 -32.49
C GLU A 44 28.28 -34.72 -31.56
N ASP A 45 28.42 -33.76 -30.64
CA ASP A 45 27.35 -33.30 -29.77
C ASP A 45 26.45 -32.31 -30.54
N PRO A 46 25.14 -32.58 -30.69
CA PRO A 46 24.22 -31.67 -31.38
C PRO A 46 24.01 -30.35 -30.62
N LEU A 47 24.35 -30.30 -29.33
CA LEU A 47 24.12 -29.16 -28.47
C LEU A 47 25.29 -28.18 -28.51
N LEU A 48 25.02 -26.93 -28.89
CA LEU A 48 25.94 -25.81 -28.68
C LEU A 48 25.38 -24.87 -27.61
N ILE A 49 25.99 -24.86 -26.43
CA ILE A 49 25.61 -23.94 -25.35
C ILE A 49 26.22 -22.56 -25.63
N ILE A 50 25.38 -21.53 -25.61
CA ILE A 50 25.79 -20.15 -25.86
C ILE A 50 26.03 -19.43 -24.53
N GLU A 51 25.01 -19.42 -23.66
CA GLU A 51 25.09 -18.68 -22.39
C GLU A 51 24.12 -19.26 -21.35
N TRP A 52 24.53 -19.22 -20.09
CA TRP A 52 23.69 -19.54 -18.94
C TRP A 52 23.06 -18.25 -18.40
N VAL A 53 21.74 -18.29 -18.17
CA VAL A 53 20.96 -17.15 -17.68
C VAL A 53 20.55 -17.43 -16.24
N PHE A 54 20.88 -16.51 -15.32
CA PHE A 54 20.61 -16.66 -13.90
C PHE A 54 19.64 -15.60 -13.38
N LEU A 55 18.85 -15.99 -12.38
CA LEU A 55 18.04 -15.06 -11.61
C LEU A 55 18.92 -14.21 -10.69
N SER A 56 18.41 -13.03 -10.32
CA SER A 56 19.12 -12.14 -9.39
C SER A 56 19.18 -12.80 -8.02
N HIS A 57 20.30 -12.64 -7.31
CA HIS A 57 20.45 -13.18 -5.97
C HIS A 57 19.47 -12.52 -4.99
N GLN A 58 19.28 -11.21 -5.12
CA GLN A 58 18.26 -10.46 -4.37
C GLN A 58 16.94 -10.46 -5.14
N ARG A 59 15.89 -10.95 -4.47
CA ARG A 59 14.53 -10.97 -5.02
C ARG A 59 13.81 -9.68 -4.73
N SER A 60 12.99 -9.23 -5.67
CA SER A 60 12.15 -8.04 -5.52
C SER A 60 10.89 -8.29 -4.68
N LYS A 61 10.42 -9.54 -4.61
CA LYS A 61 9.22 -9.94 -3.86
C LYS A 61 9.58 -10.89 -2.72
N ARG A 62 8.99 -10.66 -1.54
CA ARG A 62 9.12 -11.55 -0.37
C ARG A 62 8.50 -12.94 -0.60
N MET A 63 7.46 -13.00 -1.43
CA MET A 63 6.78 -14.24 -1.80
C MET A 63 6.62 -14.30 -3.31
N THR A 64 7.33 -15.24 -3.92
CA THR A 64 7.45 -15.34 -5.38
C THR A 64 6.93 -16.69 -5.85
N ARG A 65 6.02 -16.69 -6.82
CA ARG A 65 5.50 -17.94 -7.40
C ARG A 65 6.49 -18.52 -8.43
N PRO A 66 6.52 -19.84 -8.64
CA PRO A 66 7.39 -20.47 -9.65
C PRO A 66 7.20 -19.89 -11.06
N GLN A 67 5.96 -19.58 -11.45
CA GLN A 67 5.64 -18.97 -12.75
C GLN A 67 6.27 -17.59 -12.91
N GLU A 68 6.37 -16.80 -11.83
CA GLU A 68 7.01 -15.47 -11.85
C GLU A 68 8.53 -15.60 -12.09
N LEU A 69 9.17 -16.63 -11.51
CA LEU A 69 10.59 -16.92 -11.73
C LEU A 69 10.87 -17.39 -13.16
N VAL A 70 9.99 -18.24 -13.71
CA VAL A 70 10.07 -18.67 -15.12
C VAL A 70 9.93 -17.45 -16.04
N ALA A 71 8.96 -16.58 -15.78
CA ALA A 71 8.75 -15.34 -16.54
C ALA A 71 9.97 -14.42 -16.49
N GLU A 72 10.59 -14.24 -15.32
CA GLU A 72 11.80 -13.41 -15.18
C GLU A 72 12.98 -13.99 -15.97
N LEU A 73 13.18 -15.32 -15.93
CA LEU A 73 14.21 -15.98 -16.74
C LEU A 73 13.99 -15.79 -18.23
N ILE A 74 12.75 -15.95 -18.70
CA ILE A 74 12.40 -15.72 -20.11
C ILE A 74 12.70 -14.28 -20.51
N ARG A 75 12.29 -13.29 -19.70
CA ARG A 75 12.58 -11.88 -19.98
C ARG A 75 14.07 -11.58 -20.06
N LYS A 76 14.84 -12.09 -19.10
CA LYS A 76 16.30 -11.93 -19.08
C LYS A 76 16.94 -12.57 -20.32
N ALA A 77 16.55 -13.79 -20.66
CA ALA A 77 17.06 -14.49 -21.83
C ALA A 77 16.72 -13.77 -23.14
N ARG A 78 15.47 -13.30 -23.29
CA ARG A 78 15.01 -12.56 -24.48
C ARG A 78 15.73 -11.23 -24.65
N SER A 79 15.90 -10.47 -23.56
CA SER A 79 16.71 -9.25 -23.59
C SER A 79 18.13 -9.56 -24.03
N ARG A 80 18.72 -10.61 -23.43
CA ARG A 80 20.09 -11.00 -23.70
C ARG A 80 20.32 -11.43 -25.16
N ILE A 81 19.41 -12.20 -25.75
CA ILE A 81 19.59 -12.64 -27.14
C ILE A 81 19.39 -11.50 -28.15
N ARG A 82 18.50 -10.55 -27.85
CA ARG A 82 18.35 -9.32 -28.66
C ARG A 82 19.63 -8.49 -28.63
N ASP A 83 20.27 -8.35 -27.47
CA ASP A 83 21.55 -7.64 -27.34
C ASP A 83 22.69 -8.38 -28.08
N LEU A 84 22.68 -9.71 -28.07
CA LEU A 84 23.75 -10.53 -28.65
C LEU A 84 23.65 -10.72 -30.17
N ALA A 85 22.43 -10.87 -30.70
CA ALA A 85 22.19 -11.32 -32.08
C ALA A 85 21.11 -10.51 -32.83
N GLY A 86 20.45 -9.55 -32.18
CA GLY A 86 19.39 -8.74 -32.81
C GLY A 86 18.13 -9.54 -33.17
N CYS A 87 17.96 -10.75 -32.64
CA CYS A 87 16.83 -11.64 -32.92
C CYS A 87 16.14 -12.11 -31.63
N ASP A 88 15.06 -12.89 -31.78
CA ASP A 88 14.40 -13.60 -30.67
C ASP A 88 14.62 -15.13 -30.81
N PHE A 89 14.16 -15.91 -29.83
CA PHE A 89 14.28 -17.37 -29.88
C PHE A 89 13.31 -17.99 -30.89
N GLU A 90 13.74 -19.06 -31.57
CA GLU A 90 12.84 -19.92 -32.34
C GLU A 90 11.94 -20.72 -31.41
N CYS A 91 12.50 -21.21 -30.28
CA CYS A 91 11.76 -22.04 -29.34
C CYS A 91 12.17 -21.77 -27.89
N ILE A 92 11.17 -21.63 -27.01
CA ILE A 92 11.34 -21.55 -25.56
C ILE A 92 10.78 -22.81 -24.92
N HIS A 93 11.63 -23.57 -24.24
CA HIS A 93 11.30 -24.79 -23.53
C HIS A 93 10.98 -24.47 -22.05
N VAL A 94 9.73 -24.67 -21.65
CA VAL A 94 9.24 -24.53 -20.26
C VAL A 94 8.73 -25.89 -19.78
N PRO A 95 9.56 -26.68 -19.08
CA PRO A 95 9.14 -28.02 -18.67
C PRO A 95 7.99 -27.99 -17.66
N ILE A 96 6.88 -28.68 -17.97
CA ILE A 96 5.68 -28.76 -17.15
C ILE A 96 5.43 -30.19 -16.65
N GLY A 97 4.81 -30.33 -15.47
CA GLY A 97 4.63 -31.60 -14.76
C GLY A 97 3.37 -32.34 -15.10
N LEU A 98 3.53 -33.61 -15.44
CA LEU A 98 2.44 -34.51 -15.82
C LEU A 98 2.04 -35.35 -14.59
N ARG A 99 0.78 -35.29 -14.16
CA ARG A 99 0.22 -36.28 -13.21
C ARG A 99 -0.63 -37.37 -13.88
N SER A 100 -1.08 -37.15 -15.13
CA SER A 100 -2.09 -38.04 -15.76
C SER A 100 -1.90 -38.28 -17.26
N GLY A 101 -0.70 -38.10 -17.81
CA GLY A 101 -0.37 -38.55 -19.17
C GLY A 101 -1.02 -37.78 -20.33
N GLN A 102 -1.90 -36.79 -20.09
CA GLN A 102 -2.45 -35.92 -21.13
C GLN A 102 -2.37 -34.45 -20.69
N ILE A 103 -1.48 -33.69 -21.32
CA ILE A 103 -1.68 -32.25 -21.52
C ILE A 103 -2.24 -32.11 -22.92
N THR A 104 -3.38 -31.46 -23.06
CA THR A 104 -3.77 -30.86 -24.33
C THR A 104 -3.06 -29.52 -24.46
N LYS A 105 -2.70 -29.12 -25.68
CA LYS A 105 -2.23 -27.76 -26.02
C LYS A 105 -3.04 -26.66 -25.30
N ALA A 106 -4.34 -26.90 -25.12
CA ALA A 106 -5.28 -26.05 -24.40
C ALA A 106 -4.93 -25.78 -22.93
N MET A 107 -4.33 -26.72 -22.18
CA MET A 107 -3.95 -26.48 -20.78
C MET A 107 -2.75 -25.53 -20.65
N LEU A 108 -1.79 -25.63 -21.58
CA LEU A 108 -0.67 -24.70 -21.67
C LEU A 108 -1.17 -23.32 -22.09
N GLU A 109 -2.03 -23.25 -23.10
CA GLU A 109 -2.66 -22.00 -23.54
C GLU A 109 -3.45 -21.35 -22.41
N HIS A 110 -4.19 -22.12 -21.64
CA HIS A 110 -4.90 -21.62 -20.46
C HIS A 110 -3.94 -21.07 -19.40
N LEU A 111 -2.83 -21.78 -19.10
CA LEU A 111 -1.81 -21.25 -18.17
C LEU A 111 -1.24 -19.92 -18.67
N LEU A 112 -0.96 -19.81 -19.97
CA LEU A 112 -0.44 -18.58 -20.58
C LEU A 112 -1.48 -17.46 -20.57
N GLN A 113 -2.77 -17.76 -20.74
CA GLN A 113 -3.86 -16.78 -20.68
C GLN A 113 -4.20 -16.32 -19.26
N GLU A 114 -3.89 -17.13 -18.25
CA GLU A 114 -4.24 -16.83 -16.86
C GLU A 114 -3.06 -16.31 -16.02
N ASN A 115 -1.84 -16.35 -16.56
CA ASN A 115 -0.65 -15.90 -15.87
C ASN A 115 -0.09 -14.62 -16.49
N GLU A 116 -0.45 -13.49 -15.88
CA GLU A 116 -0.01 -12.14 -16.27
C GLU A 116 1.52 -12.03 -16.40
N SER A 117 2.30 -12.66 -15.52
CA SER A 117 3.76 -12.58 -15.56
C SER A 117 4.34 -13.27 -16.80
N LEU A 118 3.80 -14.43 -17.17
CA LEU A 118 4.17 -15.14 -18.39
C LEU A 118 3.70 -14.37 -19.64
N GLN A 119 2.54 -13.73 -19.61
CA GLN A 119 2.07 -12.87 -20.72
C GLN A 119 3.05 -11.74 -20.99
N PHE A 120 3.44 -10.99 -19.96
CA PHE A 120 4.44 -9.94 -20.13
C PHE A 120 5.80 -10.48 -20.58
N ALA A 121 6.20 -11.67 -20.14
CA ALA A 121 7.46 -12.28 -20.56
C ALA A 121 7.45 -12.72 -22.03
N LEU A 122 6.29 -13.09 -22.55
CA LEU A 122 6.07 -13.61 -23.90
C LEU A 122 5.42 -12.59 -24.83
N ASP A 123 5.28 -11.34 -24.39
CA ASP A 123 4.73 -10.28 -25.22
C ASP A 123 5.52 -10.15 -26.53
N SER A 124 4.78 -10.02 -27.62
CA SER A 124 5.31 -9.95 -28.98
C SER A 124 6.23 -11.12 -29.38
N PHE A 125 6.19 -12.26 -28.67
CA PHE A 125 6.97 -13.45 -29.01
C PHE A 125 6.25 -14.25 -30.11
N THR A 126 6.95 -14.50 -31.22
CA THR A 126 6.40 -15.22 -32.38
C THR A 126 6.93 -16.65 -32.52
N GLY A 127 7.88 -17.06 -31.67
CA GLY A 127 8.46 -18.39 -31.70
C GLY A 127 7.57 -19.46 -31.04
N GLN A 128 8.05 -20.70 -31.05
CA GLN A 128 7.34 -21.83 -30.46
C GLN A 128 7.57 -21.90 -28.94
N ILE A 129 6.54 -22.28 -28.19
CA ILE A 129 6.67 -22.67 -26.77
C ILE A 129 6.54 -24.19 -26.69
N SER A 130 7.58 -24.83 -26.14
CA SER A 130 7.61 -26.27 -25.97
C SER A 130 7.58 -26.64 -24.49
N ILE A 131 6.77 -27.64 -24.14
CA ILE A 131 6.71 -28.21 -22.79
C ILE A 131 7.68 -29.39 -22.62
N HIS A 132 8.26 -29.85 -23.72
CA HIS A 132 9.15 -31.00 -23.75
C HIS A 132 10.61 -30.54 -23.69
N ARG A 133 11.43 -31.32 -23.00
CA ARG A 133 12.89 -31.09 -22.98
C ARG A 133 13.51 -31.63 -24.26
N PRO A 134 14.54 -30.96 -24.82
CA PRO A 134 15.34 -31.55 -25.87
C PRO A 134 16.00 -32.84 -25.37
N ALA A 135 16.17 -33.81 -26.27
CA ALA A 135 16.73 -35.12 -25.96
C ALA A 135 18.27 -35.08 -25.79
N HIS A 136 18.74 -34.37 -24.76
CA HIS A 136 20.15 -34.27 -24.40
C HIS A 136 20.41 -34.69 -22.96
N LYS A 137 21.59 -35.26 -22.67
CA LYS A 137 21.95 -35.70 -21.31
C LYS A 137 21.90 -34.53 -20.32
N ILE A 138 22.43 -33.36 -20.69
CA ILE A 138 22.49 -32.19 -19.81
C ILE A 138 21.11 -31.69 -19.36
N PHE A 139 20.09 -31.84 -20.20
CA PHE A 139 18.72 -31.41 -19.91
C PHE A 139 17.92 -32.47 -19.16
N ASN A 140 18.43 -33.70 -19.05
CA ASN A 140 17.73 -34.85 -18.48
C ASN A 140 18.34 -35.38 -17.15
N GLN A 141 19.34 -34.69 -16.58
CA GLN A 141 19.94 -35.00 -15.27
C GLN A 141 18.95 -34.86 -14.08
N ASP A 142 19.32 -35.38 -12.91
CA ASP A 142 18.43 -35.69 -11.76
C ASP A 142 17.70 -34.50 -11.10
N ASN A 143 18.11 -33.25 -11.34
CA ASN A 143 17.46 -32.05 -10.78
C ASN A 143 16.47 -31.43 -11.77
N LYS A 144 15.30 -32.05 -11.93
CA LYS A 144 14.29 -31.67 -12.95
C LYS A 144 13.32 -30.63 -12.40
N PHE A 145 13.50 -29.35 -12.74
CA PHE A 145 12.44 -28.36 -12.58
C PHE A 145 11.26 -28.73 -13.47
N VAL A 146 10.08 -28.71 -12.88
CA VAL A 146 8.83 -29.06 -13.51
C VAL A 146 7.78 -28.10 -12.99
N LEU A 147 7.24 -27.26 -13.86
CA LEU A 147 6.19 -26.32 -13.46
C LEU A 147 4.88 -27.08 -13.23
N SER A 148 4.31 -26.96 -12.04
CA SER A 148 3.03 -27.58 -11.69
C SER A 148 1.86 -26.71 -12.14
N LEU A 149 0.84 -27.35 -12.72
CA LEU A 149 -0.43 -26.73 -13.09
C LEU A 149 -1.54 -26.94 -12.05
N LYS A 150 -1.28 -27.68 -10.96
CA LYS A 150 -2.27 -27.87 -9.89
C LYS A 150 -2.59 -26.50 -9.29
N SER A 151 -3.86 -26.12 -9.34
CA SER A 151 -4.39 -25.06 -8.49
C SER A 151 -5.55 -25.61 -7.68
N VAL A 152 -5.34 -25.71 -6.36
CA VAL A 152 -6.41 -26.07 -5.41
C VAL A 152 -7.24 -24.87 -4.99
N GLN A 153 -6.78 -23.66 -5.28
CA GLN A 153 -7.53 -22.45 -4.99
C GLN A 153 -8.61 -22.23 -6.05
N SER A 154 -9.86 -22.25 -5.63
CA SER A 154 -11.00 -21.89 -6.46
C SER A 154 -11.07 -20.38 -6.68
N ARG A 155 -11.54 -19.97 -7.86
CA ARG A 155 -11.87 -18.56 -8.18
C ARG A 155 -13.28 -18.16 -7.80
N ARG A 156 -14.14 -19.15 -7.50
CA ARG A 156 -15.53 -18.94 -7.11
C ARG A 156 -15.79 -19.55 -5.73
N PRO A 157 -16.74 -19.01 -4.96
CA PRO A 157 -17.17 -19.62 -3.71
C PRO A 157 -17.56 -21.09 -3.91
N LEU A 158 -17.09 -21.94 -2.99
CA LEU A 158 -17.39 -23.36 -2.94
C LEU A 158 -18.72 -23.59 -2.23
N LYS A 159 -19.45 -24.65 -2.62
CA LYS A 159 -20.58 -25.17 -1.85
C LYS A 159 -20.05 -26.01 -0.68
N ALA A 160 -19.38 -25.35 0.25
CA ALA A 160 -18.66 -25.97 1.35
C ALA A 160 -18.67 -25.09 2.62
N LEU A 161 -18.05 -25.57 3.70
CA LEU A 161 -17.97 -24.85 4.97
C LEU A 161 -17.40 -23.44 4.74
N THR A 162 -17.93 -22.43 5.42
CA THR A 162 -17.38 -21.07 5.39
C THR A 162 -16.82 -20.75 6.77
N VAL A 163 -15.53 -20.42 6.79
CA VAL A 163 -14.74 -20.11 7.97
C VAL A 163 -14.35 -18.64 7.91
N PHE A 164 -14.65 -17.92 8.98
CA PHE A 164 -14.33 -16.52 9.15
C PHE A 164 -13.14 -16.39 10.08
N THR A 165 -12.19 -15.54 9.73
CA THR A 165 -11.00 -15.27 10.54
C THR A 165 -10.85 -13.78 10.79
N ASP A 166 -10.47 -13.44 12.01
CA ASP A 166 -10.14 -12.08 12.44
C ASP A 166 -9.06 -12.14 13.52
N ALA A 167 -8.35 -11.04 13.74
CA ALA A 167 -7.44 -10.90 14.84
C ALA A 167 -7.33 -9.46 15.34
N SER A 168 -6.98 -9.31 16.62
CA SER A 168 -6.80 -7.99 17.22
C SER A 168 -5.46 -7.90 17.91
N GLY A 169 -4.62 -6.99 17.43
CA GLY A 169 -3.36 -6.67 18.10
C GLY A 169 -3.51 -6.00 19.47
N ARG A 170 -4.73 -5.59 19.86
CA ARG A 170 -5.01 -5.04 21.20
C ARG A 170 -5.36 -6.12 22.22
N SER A 171 -6.01 -7.19 21.78
CA SER A 171 -6.38 -8.32 22.64
C SER A 171 -5.39 -9.48 22.52
N HIS A 172 -4.44 -9.39 21.58
CA HIS A 172 -3.59 -10.49 21.14
C HIS A 172 -4.39 -11.73 20.71
N ARG A 173 -5.69 -11.60 20.39
CA ARG A 173 -6.51 -12.73 19.99
C ARG A 173 -6.48 -12.95 18.50
N SER A 174 -6.44 -14.22 18.16
CA SER A 174 -6.53 -14.77 16.82
C SER A 174 -7.76 -15.67 16.80
N VAL A 175 -8.72 -15.39 15.91
CA VAL A 175 -10.07 -15.95 15.98
C VAL A 175 -10.41 -16.69 14.70
N LEU A 176 -11.06 -17.85 14.86
CA LEU A 176 -11.81 -18.51 13.82
C LEU A 176 -13.26 -18.69 14.25
N THR A 177 -14.19 -18.43 13.36
CA THR A 177 -15.59 -18.79 13.56
C THR A 177 -16.16 -19.47 12.33
N TRP A 178 -17.07 -20.41 12.53
CA TRP A 178 -17.78 -21.09 11.44
C TRP A 178 -19.14 -21.52 11.93
N ARG A 179 -20.03 -21.82 10.98
CA ARG A 179 -21.33 -22.42 11.29
C ARG A 179 -21.24 -23.91 11.02
N ASP A 180 -21.40 -24.71 12.07
CA ASP A 180 -21.33 -26.17 11.96
C ASP A 180 -22.47 -26.67 11.04
N PRO A 181 -22.16 -27.44 9.99
CA PRO A 181 -23.17 -27.88 9.03
C PRO A 181 -24.24 -28.80 9.61
N GLN A 182 -23.91 -29.58 10.65
CA GLN A 182 -24.80 -30.59 11.23
C GLN A 182 -25.76 -29.97 12.25
N THR A 183 -25.22 -29.14 13.15
CA THR A 183 -25.96 -28.53 14.26
C THR A 183 -26.54 -27.17 13.91
N GLN A 184 -26.08 -26.55 12.82
CA GLN A 184 -26.43 -25.19 12.40
C GLN A 184 -26.08 -24.11 13.44
N ARG A 185 -25.25 -24.45 14.45
CA ARG A 185 -24.77 -23.54 15.50
C ARG A 185 -23.44 -22.90 15.09
N TRP A 186 -23.19 -21.73 15.65
CA TRP A 186 -21.90 -21.05 15.49
C TRP A 186 -20.88 -21.63 16.46
N GLU A 187 -19.73 -22.00 15.94
CA GLU A 187 -18.57 -22.45 16.68
C GLU A 187 -17.44 -21.42 16.57
N ALA A 188 -16.57 -21.42 17.56
CA ALA A 188 -15.46 -20.51 17.64
C ALA A 188 -14.20 -21.21 18.17
N ASP A 189 -13.06 -20.77 17.66
CA ASP A 189 -11.73 -21.15 18.12
C ASP A 189 -10.92 -19.86 18.31
N VAL A 190 -10.51 -19.61 19.55
CA VAL A 190 -9.83 -18.36 19.95
C VAL A 190 -8.51 -18.74 20.61
N GLU A 191 -7.42 -18.23 20.05
CA GLU A 191 -6.07 -18.44 20.57
C GLU A 191 -5.41 -17.08 20.80
N GLU A 192 -4.59 -16.98 21.85
CA GLU A 192 -3.76 -15.81 22.10
C GLU A 192 -2.43 -15.94 21.34
N VAL A 193 -2.10 -14.90 20.57
CA VAL A 193 -0.93 -14.85 19.68
C VAL A 193 -0.19 -13.55 19.95
N GLU A 194 1.01 -13.67 20.50
CA GLU A 194 1.91 -12.53 20.68
C GLU A 194 2.43 -12.00 19.34
N GLY A 195 2.55 -10.68 19.25
CA GLY A 195 3.14 -10.00 18.09
C GLY A 195 2.22 -8.95 17.46
N SER A 196 2.59 -8.53 16.26
CA SER A 196 1.83 -7.53 15.48
C SER A 196 0.47 -8.06 15.04
N PRO A 197 -0.53 -7.20 14.76
CA PRO A 197 -1.81 -7.62 14.18
C PRO A 197 -1.66 -8.58 12.99
N GLN A 198 -0.70 -8.33 12.09
CA GLN A 198 -0.47 -9.18 10.92
C GLN A 198 -0.04 -10.61 11.27
N VAL A 199 0.62 -10.81 12.41
CA VAL A 199 1.04 -12.14 12.90
C VAL A 199 -0.18 -12.88 13.45
N ALA A 200 -1.04 -12.19 14.21
CA ALA A 200 -2.26 -12.78 14.75
C ALA A 200 -3.28 -13.13 13.65
N GLU A 201 -3.41 -12.28 12.63
CA GLU A 201 -4.25 -12.54 11.44
C GLU A 201 -3.76 -13.77 10.67
N LEU A 202 -2.44 -13.83 10.42
CA LEU A 202 -1.85 -14.95 9.69
C LEU A 202 -1.94 -16.25 10.50
N ALA A 203 -1.80 -16.19 11.82
CA ALA A 203 -1.98 -17.33 12.70
C ALA A 203 -3.41 -17.89 12.63
N ALA A 204 -4.44 -17.03 12.57
CA ALA A 204 -5.84 -17.46 12.44
C ALA A 204 -6.04 -18.27 11.16
N VAL A 205 -5.49 -17.77 10.06
CA VAL A 205 -5.56 -18.44 8.77
C VAL A 205 -4.75 -19.73 8.74
N VAL A 206 -3.54 -19.76 9.28
CA VAL A 206 -2.75 -20.99 9.39
C VAL A 206 -3.53 -22.05 10.15
N ARG A 207 -4.11 -21.70 11.31
CA ARG A 207 -4.96 -22.61 12.07
C ARG A 207 -6.17 -23.10 11.28
N ALA A 208 -6.77 -22.25 10.44
CA ALA A 208 -7.90 -22.65 9.61
C ALA A 208 -7.50 -23.78 8.65
N PHE A 209 -6.33 -23.65 8.01
CA PHE A 209 -5.79 -24.67 7.13
C PHE A 209 -5.31 -25.93 7.86
N GLU A 210 -4.93 -25.84 9.13
CA GLU A 210 -4.61 -27.01 9.96
C GLU A 210 -5.86 -27.78 10.38
N ARG A 211 -6.93 -27.05 10.72
CA ARG A 211 -8.17 -27.62 11.27
C ARG A 211 -9.05 -28.22 10.18
N PHE A 212 -9.16 -27.58 9.02
CA PHE A 212 -10.11 -27.97 7.97
C PHE A 212 -9.41 -28.62 6.78
N SER A 213 -9.34 -29.96 6.77
CA SER A 213 -8.83 -30.74 5.64
C SER A 213 -9.80 -30.77 4.45
N GLU A 214 -11.11 -30.73 4.72
CA GLU A 214 -12.20 -30.73 3.73
C GLU A 214 -12.29 -29.41 2.95
N PRO A 215 -12.97 -29.38 1.79
CA PRO A 215 -13.19 -28.13 1.06
C PRO A 215 -13.82 -27.04 1.93
N PHE A 216 -13.31 -25.81 1.85
CA PHE A 216 -13.88 -24.69 2.61
C PHE A 216 -13.65 -23.32 1.94
N ASN A 217 -14.47 -22.35 2.32
CA ASN A 217 -14.34 -20.93 2.00
C ASN A 217 -13.71 -20.22 3.20
N LEU A 218 -12.58 -19.56 3.00
CA LEU A 218 -11.94 -18.68 3.97
C LEU A 218 -12.40 -17.24 3.73
N VAL A 219 -12.95 -16.59 4.76
CA VAL A 219 -13.36 -15.19 4.73
C VAL A 219 -12.56 -14.44 5.78
N THR A 220 -11.88 -13.37 5.37
CA THR A 220 -11.09 -12.51 6.25
C THR A 220 -11.33 -11.05 5.89
N ASP A 221 -11.28 -10.16 6.86
CA ASP A 221 -11.28 -8.71 6.65
C ASP A 221 -9.86 -8.13 6.47
N SER A 222 -8.84 -8.97 6.65
CA SER A 222 -7.44 -8.63 6.40
C SER A 222 -7.09 -8.79 4.93
N ALA A 223 -7.11 -7.67 4.18
CA ALA A 223 -6.64 -7.62 2.80
C ALA A 223 -5.20 -8.17 2.64
N TYR A 224 -4.37 -7.97 3.66
CA TYR A 224 -3.01 -8.51 3.71
C TYR A 224 -3.03 -10.04 3.68
N VAL A 225 -3.77 -10.69 4.59
CA VAL A 225 -3.78 -12.15 4.67
C VAL A 225 -4.52 -12.77 3.49
N ALA A 226 -5.62 -12.17 3.02
CA ALA A 226 -6.27 -12.60 1.79
C ALA A 226 -5.28 -12.61 0.60
N GLY A 227 -4.49 -11.54 0.46
CA GLY A 227 -3.44 -11.45 -0.55
C GLY A 227 -2.33 -12.50 -0.38
N VAL A 228 -1.88 -12.76 0.85
CA VAL A 228 -0.88 -13.80 1.15
C VAL A 228 -1.42 -15.19 0.79
N VAL A 229 -2.59 -15.57 1.28
CA VAL A 229 -3.21 -16.87 1.01
C VAL A 229 -3.39 -17.08 -0.48
N SER A 230 -3.89 -16.05 -1.19
CA SER A 230 -4.10 -16.13 -2.63
C SER A 230 -2.84 -16.46 -3.40
N ARG A 231 -1.66 -16.18 -2.84
CA ARG A 231 -0.36 -16.40 -3.48
C ARG A 231 0.43 -17.54 -2.85
N ALA A 232 -0.02 -18.16 -1.76
CA ALA A 232 0.76 -19.11 -0.98
C ALA A 232 1.07 -20.42 -1.74
N GLU A 233 0.24 -20.81 -2.70
CA GLU A 233 0.40 -22.05 -3.47
C GLU A 233 1.77 -22.12 -4.17
N GLN A 234 2.61 -23.08 -3.74
CA GLN A 234 3.96 -23.35 -4.23
C GLN A 234 4.91 -22.14 -4.21
N SER A 235 4.57 -21.11 -3.45
CA SER A 235 5.38 -19.91 -3.38
C SER A 235 6.71 -20.16 -2.69
N ILE A 236 7.72 -19.44 -3.12
CA ILE A 236 9.02 -19.41 -2.46
C ILE A 236 9.13 -18.14 -1.64
N LEU A 237 9.46 -18.32 -0.37
CA LEU A 237 9.68 -17.22 0.57
C LEU A 237 11.13 -16.77 0.54
N GLN A 238 11.31 -15.45 0.62
CA GLN A 238 12.57 -14.84 0.99
C GLN A 238 12.73 -14.91 2.51
N GLU A 239 13.95 -15.12 3.00
CA GLU A 239 14.24 -14.98 4.42
C GLU A 239 13.90 -13.55 4.89
N VAL A 240 13.23 -13.45 6.03
CA VAL A 240 12.85 -12.16 6.63
C VAL A 240 13.37 -12.08 8.06
N SER A 241 13.62 -10.86 8.52
CA SER A 241 14.14 -10.58 9.87
C SER A 241 13.16 -10.95 11.00
N ASN A 242 11.85 -10.97 10.73
CA ASN A 242 10.84 -11.41 11.70
C ASN A 242 10.64 -12.93 11.60
N ILE A 243 11.27 -13.67 12.52
CA ILE A 243 11.24 -15.13 12.57
C ILE A 243 9.82 -15.68 12.78
N ALA A 244 9.01 -15.05 13.63
CA ALA A 244 7.65 -15.50 13.91
C ALA A 244 6.76 -15.43 12.65
N LEU A 245 6.83 -14.31 11.93
CA LEU A 245 6.12 -14.15 10.67
C LEU A 245 6.63 -15.12 9.60
N PHE A 246 7.96 -15.32 9.50
CA PHE A 246 8.55 -16.27 8.57
C PHE A 246 8.08 -17.70 8.82
N ASN A 247 8.00 -18.12 10.09
CA ASN A 247 7.56 -19.45 10.47
C ASN A 247 6.09 -19.68 10.08
N LEU A 248 5.21 -18.71 10.36
CA LEU A 248 3.80 -18.78 9.97
C LEU A 248 3.62 -18.82 8.45
N LEU A 249 4.34 -17.97 7.72
CA LEU A 249 4.32 -17.97 6.25
C LEU A 249 4.81 -19.30 5.68
N SER A 250 5.91 -19.84 6.22
CA SER A 250 6.47 -21.13 5.79
C SER A 250 5.49 -22.27 6.05
N LYS A 251 4.80 -22.23 7.20
CA LYS A 251 3.77 -23.20 7.57
C LYS A 251 2.56 -23.10 6.64
N LEU A 252 2.08 -21.89 6.34
CA LEU A 252 0.98 -21.66 5.40
C LEU A 252 1.32 -22.19 4.00
N VAL A 253 2.48 -21.82 3.47
CA VAL A 253 2.95 -22.29 2.15
C VAL A 253 3.01 -23.81 2.12
N LYS A 254 3.52 -24.45 3.18
CA LYS A 254 3.56 -25.91 3.29
C LYS A 254 2.15 -26.51 3.26
N LEU A 255 1.23 -26.01 4.09
CA LEU A 255 -0.15 -26.49 4.18
C LEU A 255 -0.88 -26.36 2.84
N VAL A 256 -0.85 -25.17 2.24
CA VAL A 256 -1.52 -24.89 0.96
C VAL A 256 -0.91 -25.73 -0.16
N SER A 257 0.42 -25.87 -0.22
CA SER A 257 1.08 -26.61 -1.30
C SER A 257 0.88 -28.13 -1.24
N HIS A 258 0.64 -28.69 -0.05
CA HIS A 258 0.36 -30.12 0.14
C HIS A 258 -1.14 -30.43 0.15
N ARG A 259 -1.99 -29.41 0.13
CA ARG A 259 -3.44 -29.60 0.13
C ARG A 259 -3.92 -30.25 -1.17
N GLU A 260 -4.91 -31.13 -1.03
CA GLU A 260 -5.56 -31.80 -2.17
C GLU A 260 -6.97 -31.28 -2.42
N GLN A 261 -7.68 -30.93 -1.36
CA GLN A 261 -9.05 -30.42 -1.44
C GLN A 261 -9.07 -28.94 -1.83
N PRO A 262 -10.07 -28.49 -2.63
CA PRO A 262 -10.14 -27.10 -3.02
C PRO A 262 -10.41 -26.17 -1.82
N PHE A 263 -10.04 -24.91 -1.95
CA PHE A 263 -10.46 -23.85 -1.03
C PHE A 263 -10.72 -22.56 -1.80
N TYR A 264 -11.54 -21.67 -1.24
CA TYR A 264 -11.76 -20.33 -1.78
C TYR A 264 -11.35 -19.31 -0.73
N VAL A 265 -10.77 -18.18 -1.14
CA VAL A 265 -10.43 -17.08 -0.22
C VAL A 265 -11.15 -15.81 -0.66
N MET A 266 -11.78 -15.14 0.30
CA MET A 266 -12.49 -13.89 0.12
C MET A 266 -12.01 -12.86 1.14
N HIS A 267 -11.75 -11.66 0.63
CA HIS A 267 -11.62 -10.47 1.47
C HIS A 267 -12.98 -9.79 1.59
N THR A 268 -13.40 -9.51 2.82
CA THR A 268 -14.55 -8.65 3.12
C THR A 268 -14.06 -7.33 3.70
N ARG A 269 -14.80 -6.22 3.55
CA ARG A 269 -14.42 -5.01 4.31
C ARG A 269 -14.86 -5.17 5.75
N SER A 270 -14.09 -4.61 6.67
CA SER A 270 -14.50 -4.46 8.05
C SER A 270 -15.74 -3.57 8.16
N HIS A 271 -16.61 -3.86 9.15
CA HIS A 271 -17.77 -3.05 9.52
C HIS A 271 -18.77 -2.75 8.39
N ILE A 272 -19.13 -3.76 7.57
CA ILE A 272 -20.22 -3.63 6.61
C ILE A 272 -21.57 -3.85 7.31
N ASP A 273 -22.46 -2.84 7.29
CA ASP A 273 -23.83 -2.91 7.85
C ASP A 273 -24.86 -3.61 6.94
N LEU A 274 -24.38 -4.35 5.93
CA LEU A 274 -25.26 -5.09 5.02
C LEU A 274 -25.73 -6.39 5.68
N PRO A 275 -27.02 -6.76 5.53
CA PRO A 275 -27.50 -8.05 6.00
C PRO A 275 -26.90 -9.18 5.15
N GLY A 276 -26.64 -10.33 5.76
CA GLY A 276 -26.20 -11.53 5.06
C GLY A 276 -25.31 -12.43 5.89
N PHE A 277 -25.15 -13.67 5.43
CA PHE A 277 -24.36 -14.69 6.12
C PHE A 277 -22.88 -14.28 6.30
N ILE A 278 -22.30 -13.61 5.30
CA ILE A 278 -20.91 -13.14 5.35
C ILE A 278 -20.75 -12.04 6.40
N ALA A 279 -21.67 -11.07 6.45
CA ALA A 279 -21.64 -9.99 7.43
C ALA A 279 -21.95 -10.46 8.86
N GLU A 280 -22.80 -11.48 9.02
CA GLU A 280 -23.02 -12.12 10.32
C GLU A 280 -21.76 -12.82 10.82
N GLY A 281 -21.12 -13.63 9.98
CA GLY A 281 -19.90 -14.35 10.35
C GLY A 281 -18.74 -13.40 10.68
N ASN A 282 -18.55 -12.33 9.91
CA ASN A 282 -17.53 -11.33 10.21
C ASN A 282 -17.77 -10.66 11.56
N ARG A 283 -19.00 -10.18 11.83
CA ARG A 283 -19.33 -9.55 13.12
C ARG A 283 -19.08 -10.46 14.32
N ARG A 284 -19.24 -11.77 14.15
CA ARG A 284 -18.95 -12.76 15.20
C ARG A 284 -17.44 -12.90 15.43
N ALA A 285 -16.66 -12.95 14.36
CA ALA A 285 -15.21 -12.93 14.45
C ALA A 285 -14.72 -11.64 15.15
N ASP A 286 -15.22 -10.48 14.72
CA ASP A 286 -14.94 -9.16 15.30
C ASP A 286 -15.24 -9.12 16.81
N ALA A 287 -16.41 -9.64 17.22
CA ALA A 287 -16.83 -9.63 18.62
C ALA A 287 -15.95 -10.50 19.52
N LEU A 288 -15.39 -11.59 18.99
CA LEU A 288 -14.51 -12.49 19.73
C LEU A 288 -13.06 -11.98 19.76
N ALA A 289 -12.62 -11.32 18.68
CA ALA A 289 -11.30 -10.70 18.60
C ALA A 289 -11.24 -9.43 19.45
N ALA A 290 -12.37 -8.77 19.70
CA ALA A 290 -12.44 -7.65 20.62
C ALA A 290 -11.85 -8.05 22.00
N PRO A 291 -11.05 -7.16 22.64
CA PRO A 291 -10.49 -7.44 23.95
C PRO A 291 -11.60 -7.77 24.96
N ALA A 292 -11.36 -8.76 25.82
CA ALA A 292 -12.31 -9.25 26.84
C ALA A 292 -12.80 -8.14 27.78
N ALA A 293 -12.08 -7.02 27.82
CA ALA A 293 -12.55 -5.75 28.33
C ALA A 293 -12.93 -4.82 27.16
N MET A 294 -14.09 -5.05 26.55
CA MET A 294 -14.96 -3.90 26.33
C MET A 294 -15.41 -3.48 27.73
N ALA A 295 -14.51 -2.81 28.47
CA ALA A 295 -14.94 -1.92 29.52
C ALA A 295 -16.06 -1.10 28.88
N PRO A 296 -17.22 -0.94 29.54
CA PRO A 296 -18.27 -0.07 29.01
C PRO A 296 -17.56 1.19 28.54
N LEU A 297 -17.76 1.55 27.26
CA LEU A 297 -17.14 2.73 26.64
C LEU A 297 -16.92 3.76 27.73
N PRO A 298 -15.67 4.23 27.98
CA PRO A 298 -15.43 5.19 29.05
C PRO A 298 -16.49 6.27 28.95
N SER A 299 -17.01 6.77 30.07
CA SER A 299 -18.02 7.82 30.01
C SER A 299 -17.63 8.86 28.95
N ILE A 300 -18.60 9.46 28.26
CA ILE A 300 -18.33 10.41 27.15
C ILE A 300 -17.27 11.45 27.57
N PHE A 301 -17.24 11.81 28.85
CA PHE A 301 -16.22 12.64 29.48
C PHE A 301 -14.80 12.06 29.48
N GLU A 302 -14.61 10.78 29.82
CA GLU A 302 -13.31 10.08 29.76
C GLU A 302 -12.84 9.89 28.31
N GLN A 303 -13.75 9.58 27.37
CA GLN A 303 -13.39 9.56 25.95
C GLN A 303 -12.91 10.93 25.46
N ALA A 304 -13.57 12.00 25.90
CA ALA A 304 -13.15 13.37 25.59
C ALA A 304 -11.78 13.70 26.20
N LYS A 305 -11.48 13.23 27.41
CA LYS A 305 -10.14 13.37 28.03
C LYS A 305 -9.07 12.64 27.23
N LEU A 306 -9.29 11.37 26.87
CA LEU A 306 -8.33 10.59 26.07
C LEU A 306 -8.10 11.23 24.70
N SER A 307 -9.18 11.67 24.04
CA SER A 307 -9.07 12.38 22.77
C SER A 307 -8.27 13.68 22.90
N HIS A 308 -8.52 14.48 23.94
CA HIS A 308 -7.77 15.70 24.23
C HIS A 308 -6.30 15.43 24.56
N GLN A 309 -5.97 14.36 25.28
CA GLN A 309 -4.58 13.96 25.55
C GLN A 309 -3.81 13.60 24.27
N LEU A 310 -4.49 13.03 23.26
CA LEU A 310 -3.86 12.61 22.01
C LEU A 310 -3.71 13.74 20.98
N HIS A 311 -4.70 14.63 20.90
CA HIS A 311 -4.79 15.62 19.83
C HIS A 311 -4.73 17.07 20.29
N HIS A 312 -4.97 17.33 21.59
CA HIS A 312 -5.04 18.67 22.18
C HIS A 312 -6.08 19.58 21.50
N GLN A 313 -7.22 19.03 21.07
CA GLN A 313 -8.31 19.83 20.49
C GLN A 313 -8.90 20.82 21.51
N ASN A 314 -9.43 21.93 21.01
CA ASN A 314 -9.96 23.01 21.84
C ASN A 314 -11.34 22.67 22.46
N ALA A 315 -11.74 23.47 23.45
CA ALA A 315 -13.01 23.24 24.17
C ALA A 315 -14.25 23.23 23.24
N PRO A 316 -14.42 24.17 22.28
CA PRO A 316 -15.50 24.07 21.30
C PRO A 316 -15.52 22.75 20.51
N GLY A 317 -14.34 22.22 20.14
CA GLY A 317 -14.19 20.95 19.46
C GLY A 317 -14.67 19.76 20.29
N LEU A 318 -14.36 19.77 21.59
CA LEU A 318 -14.85 18.77 22.54
C LEU A 318 -16.38 18.85 22.72
N VAL A 319 -16.93 20.05 22.82
CA VAL A 319 -18.39 20.27 22.88
C VAL A 319 -19.06 19.71 21.63
N HIS A 320 -18.53 20.03 20.44
CA HIS A 320 -19.09 19.56 19.17
C HIS A 320 -19.04 18.03 19.03
N ARG A 321 -17.89 17.40 19.36
CA ARG A 321 -17.66 15.97 19.11
C ARG A 321 -18.27 15.06 20.16
N PHE A 322 -18.30 15.49 21.42
CA PHE A 322 -18.70 14.67 22.56
C PHE A 322 -19.94 15.20 23.26
N HIS A 323 -20.59 16.25 22.74
CA HIS A 323 -21.80 16.83 23.32
C HIS A 323 -21.67 17.20 24.82
N LEU A 324 -20.45 17.57 25.25
CA LEU A 324 -20.17 18.01 26.61
C LEU A 324 -20.66 19.44 26.87
N THR A 325 -20.88 19.81 28.13
CA THR A 325 -21.13 21.22 28.47
C THR A 325 -19.87 22.07 28.27
N ARG A 326 -20.05 23.39 28.11
CA ARG A 326 -18.92 24.32 27.94
C ARG A 326 -18.01 24.29 29.16
N GLU A 327 -18.55 24.16 30.37
CA GLU A 327 -17.79 24.08 31.61
C GLU A 327 -16.94 22.80 31.65
N GLN A 328 -17.54 21.66 31.30
CA GLN A 328 -16.84 20.37 31.25
C GLN A 328 -15.69 20.37 30.25
N ALA A 329 -15.93 20.85 29.03
CA ALA A 329 -14.90 20.93 28.00
C ALA A 329 -13.76 21.89 28.39
N LYS A 330 -14.08 23.04 29.00
CA LYS A 330 -13.07 23.97 29.53
C LYS A 330 -12.25 23.34 30.66
N ALA A 331 -12.87 22.57 31.55
CA ALA A 331 -12.18 21.87 32.63
C ALA A 331 -11.17 20.84 32.09
N ILE A 332 -11.52 20.08 31.05
CA ILE A 332 -10.61 19.13 30.39
C ILE A 332 -9.37 19.85 29.83
N VAL A 333 -9.59 20.96 29.11
CA VAL A 333 -8.48 21.75 28.53
C VAL A 333 -7.62 22.40 29.61
N ALA A 334 -8.24 22.95 30.66
CA ALA A 334 -7.55 23.59 31.78
C ALA A 334 -6.70 22.60 32.60
N ALA A 335 -7.15 21.36 32.73
CA ALA A 335 -6.41 20.30 33.40
C ALA A 335 -5.20 19.78 32.59
N CYS A 336 -5.09 20.12 31.30
CA CYS A 336 -3.99 19.66 30.45
C CYS A 336 -2.72 20.51 30.66
N PRO A 337 -1.60 19.93 31.13
CA PRO A 337 -0.36 20.68 31.39
C PRO A 337 0.22 21.33 30.13
N SER A 338 0.14 20.65 28.98
CA SER A 338 0.63 21.17 27.69
C SER A 338 -0.21 22.35 27.20
N CYS A 339 -1.53 22.31 27.38
CA CYS A 339 -2.42 23.39 26.96
C CYS A 339 -2.30 24.62 27.87
N SER A 340 -2.12 24.42 29.17
CA SER A 340 -1.91 25.49 30.15
C SER A 340 -0.63 26.29 29.87
N LYS A 341 0.48 25.62 29.52
CA LYS A 341 1.77 26.25 29.19
C LYS A 341 1.75 27.06 27.88
N HIS A 342 0.81 26.78 26.99
CA HIS A 342 0.73 27.37 25.65
C HIS A 342 -0.64 28.04 25.40
N ALA A 343 -1.15 28.75 26.42
CA ALA A 343 -2.42 29.47 26.34
C ALA A 343 -2.42 30.52 25.21
N LEU A 344 -3.60 30.74 24.61
CA LEU A 344 -3.79 31.75 23.56
C LEU A 344 -3.63 33.16 24.14
N PRO A 345 -2.85 34.05 23.52
CA PRO A 345 -3.02 35.48 23.73
C PRO A 345 -4.41 35.90 23.23
N THR A 346 -5.10 36.73 24.00
CA THR A 346 -6.37 37.33 23.58
C THR A 346 -6.07 38.41 22.53
N PHE A 347 -6.32 38.13 21.26
CA PHE A 347 -6.10 39.10 20.19
C PHE A 347 -7.38 39.89 19.89
N SER A 348 -7.21 41.21 19.76
CA SER A 348 -8.26 42.15 19.38
C SER A 348 -8.79 41.86 17.96
N ALA A 349 -10.08 42.16 17.79
CA ALA A 349 -10.81 42.00 16.53
C ALA A 349 -10.37 43.06 15.51
N GLY A 350 -9.22 42.84 14.86
CA GLY A 350 -8.89 43.54 13.62
C GLY A 350 -9.78 43.05 12.48
N VAL A 351 -10.40 43.98 11.76
CA VAL A 351 -11.20 43.71 10.56
C VAL A 351 -10.23 43.54 9.38
N ASN A 352 -10.06 42.31 8.90
CA ASN A 352 -9.24 42.00 7.72
C ASN A 352 -10.18 41.60 6.56
N PRO A 353 -9.96 42.03 5.30
CA PRO A 353 -10.81 41.63 4.18
C PRO A 353 -10.75 40.10 3.99
N ARG A 354 -11.89 39.44 4.18
CA ARG A 354 -12.06 38.00 3.96
C ARG A 354 -12.81 37.76 2.65
N GLY A 355 -12.56 36.61 2.02
CA GLY A 355 -13.45 36.11 0.98
C GLY A 355 -14.89 35.98 1.50
N LEU A 356 -15.86 36.11 0.60
CA LEU A 356 -17.28 35.89 0.87
C LEU A 356 -17.66 34.41 0.76
N LYS A 357 -16.83 33.61 0.09
CA LYS A 357 -16.96 32.15 -0.03
C LYS A 357 -15.60 31.45 0.01
N SER A 358 -15.64 30.13 0.19
CA SER A 358 -14.45 29.27 0.14
C SER A 358 -13.77 29.31 -1.23
N CYS A 359 -12.44 29.20 -1.22
CA CYS A 359 -11.58 29.31 -2.40
C CYS A 359 -11.73 30.64 -3.16
N GLU A 360 -12.15 31.70 -2.48
CA GLU A 360 -12.14 33.04 -3.09
C GLU A 360 -10.82 33.75 -2.83
N VAL A 361 -10.44 33.91 -1.55
CA VAL A 361 -9.21 34.60 -1.17
C VAL A 361 -8.43 33.74 -0.19
N TRP A 362 -7.23 33.35 -0.60
CA TRP A 362 -6.25 32.69 0.27
C TRP A 362 -5.15 33.66 0.68
N GLN A 363 -4.58 33.44 1.87
CA GLN A 363 -3.32 34.07 2.29
C GLN A 363 -2.26 32.99 2.43
N THR A 364 -1.09 33.23 1.83
CA THR A 364 0.05 32.31 1.88
C THR A 364 1.29 33.03 2.36
N ASP A 365 1.98 32.39 3.31
CA ASP A 365 3.21 32.91 3.90
C ASP A 365 4.09 31.77 4.43
N VAL A 366 5.33 32.08 4.81
CA VAL A 366 6.28 31.13 5.38
C VAL A 366 6.53 31.46 6.85
N THR A 367 6.55 30.42 7.68
CA THR A 367 7.01 30.53 9.06
C THR A 367 8.13 29.54 9.35
N HIS A 368 8.98 29.87 10.32
CA HIS A 368 10.05 28.98 10.77
C HIS A 368 9.66 28.22 12.04
N PHE A 369 9.97 26.92 12.04
CA PHE A 369 9.91 26.06 13.22
C PHE A 369 11.25 25.31 13.39
N PRO A 370 12.19 25.86 14.18
CA PRO A 370 13.57 25.35 14.26
C PRO A 370 13.70 23.87 14.64
N GLU A 371 12.76 23.31 15.42
CA GLU A 371 12.78 21.90 15.82
C GLU A 371 12.72 20.92 14.63
N PHE A 372 12.32 21.36 13.43
CA PHE A 372 12.31 20.53 12.23
C PHE A 372 13.66 20.50 11.48
N GLY A 373 14.71 21.12 12.05
CA GLY A 373 16.06 21.06 11.50
C GLY A 373 16.14 21.63 10.09
N HIS A 374 16.55 20.81 9.12
CA HIS A 374 16.64 21.23 7.72
C HIS A 374 15.28 21.58 7.11
N SER A 375 14.18 21.00 7.59
CA SER A 375 12.83 21.26 7.09
C SER A 375 12.08 22.33 7.90
N LYS A 376 12.80 23.29 8.48
CA LYS A 376 12.24 24.33 9.35
C LYS A 376 11.30 25.33 8.66
N TYR A 377 11.33 25.40 7.33
CA TYR A 377 10.54 26.37 6.55
C TYR A 377 9.16 25.79 6.27
N ILE A 378 8.17 26.21 7.07
CA ILE A 378 6.79 25.77 6.92
C ILE A 378 6.06 26.80 6.06
N HIS A 379 5.73 26.40 4.82
CA HIS A 379 4.85 27.17 3.96
C HIS A 379 3.40 26.90 4.37
N VAL A 380 2.62 27.96 4.54
CA VAL A 380 1.25 27.90 5.08
C VAL A 380 0.32 28.65 4.14
N SER A 381 -0.77 28.02 3.76
CA SER A 381 -1.88 28.63 3.04
C SER A 381 -3.16 28.52 3.86
N VAL A 382 -3.90 29.62 3.98
CA VAL A 382 -5.16 29.68 4.72
C VAL A 382 -6.28 30.29 3.88
N ASP A 383 -7.42 29.61 3.85
CA ASP A 383 -8.65 30.15 3.29
C ASP A 383 -9.24 31.21 4.23
N THR A 384 -9.34 32.46 3.78
CA THR A 384 -9.73 33.57 4.66
C THR A 384 -11.20 33.54 5.08
N PHE A 385 -12.06 32.81 4.37
CA PHE A 385 -13.48 32.64 4.69
C PHE A 385 -13.68 31.53 5.73
N SER A 386 -13.25 30.30 5.43
CA SER A 386 -13.49 29.13 6.27
C SER A 386 -12.48 28.98 7.41
N GLY A 387 -11.30 29.60 7.27
CA GLY A 387 -10.16 29.41 8.15
C GLY A 387 -9.51 28.02 8.02
N ALA A 388 -9.78 27.28 6.94
CA ALA A 388 -9.11 26.01 6.66
C ALA A 388 -7.66 26.26 6.27
N VAL A 389 -6.76 25.45 6.80
CA VAL A 389 -5.31 25.67 6.73
C VAL A 389 -4.64 24.48 6.07
N PHE A 390 -3.75 24.73 5.12
CA PHE A 390 -2.80 23.74 4.65
C PHE A 390 -1.38 24.21 4.93
N ALA A 391 -0.50 23.30 5.33
CA ALA A 391 0.90 23.61 5.57
C ALA A 391 1.82 22.46 5.15
N SER A 392 3.00 22.80 4.67
CA SER A 392 4.03 21.83 4.28
C SER A 392 5.41 22.30 4.70
N ALA A 393 6.22 21.39 5.25
CA ALA A 393 7.58 21.67 5.67
C ALA A 393 8.58 21.43 4.53
N HIS A 394 9.44 22.42 4.25
CA HIS A 394 10.42 22.45 3.16
C HIS A 394 11.82 22.82 3.66
N THR A 395 12.83 22.57 2.82
CA THR A 395 14.23 22.88 3.12
C THR A 395 14.65 24.31 2.79
N GLY A 396 13.74 25.11 2.22
CA GLY A 396 13.98 26.50 1.86
C GLY A 396 12.72 27.28 1.53
N GLU A 397 12.95 28.51 1.05
CA GLU A 397 11.92 29.50 0.69
C GLU A 397 12.02 29.88 -0.80
N LYS A 398 12.52 28.98 -1.66
CA LYS A 398 12.63 29.29 -3.08
C LYS A 398 11.24 29.27 -3.72
N SER A 399 11.10 29.91 -4.89
CA SER A 399 9.86 29.83 -5.68
C SER A 399 9.44 28.40 -5.98
N SER A 400 10.40 27.51 -6.24
CA SER A 400 10.15 26.07 -6.43
C SER A 400 9.51 25.40 -5.21
N ASP A 401 9.84 25.85 -4.00
CA ASP A 401 9.30 25.29 -2.75
C ASP A 401 7.89 25.83 -2.50
N ALA A 402 7.66 27.12 -2.77
CA ALA A 402 6.34 27.74 -2.74
C ALA A 402 5.38 27.09 -3.76
N ILE A 403 5.84 26.80 -4.98
CA ILE A 403 5.05 26.09 -6.01
C ILE A 403 4.71 24.67 -5.55
N LYS A 404 5.68 23.91 -5.02
CA LYS A 404 5.42 22.56 -4.46
C LYS A 404 4.38 22.61 -3.35
N HIS A 405 4.45 23.60 -2.46
CA HIS A 405 3.45 23.82 -1.42
C HIS A 405 2.07 24.07 -2.03
N LEU A 406 1.95 24.98 -3.00
CA LEU A 406 0.66 25.32 -3.61
C LEU A 406 0.05 24.14 -4.37
N VAL A 407 0.84 23.33 -5.07
CA VAL A 407 0.33 22.10 -5.72
C VAL A 407 -0.32 21.17 -4.68
N GLN A 408 0.33 20.98 -3.53
CA GLN A 408 -0.23 20.18 -2.44
C GLN A 408 -1.48 20.85 -1.83
N ALA A 409 -1.44 22.16 -1.61
CA ALA A 409 -2.58 22.92 -1.07
C ALA A 409 -3.79 22.86 -1.99
N PHE A 410 -3.59 23.01 -3.31
CA PHE A 410 -4.66 22.92 -4.32
C PHE A 410 -5.30 21.54 -4.35
N SER A 411 -4.50 20.49 -4.16
CA SER A 411 -5.05 19.13 -4.06
C SER A 411 -5.89 18.90 -2.79
N PHE A 412 -5.63 19.65 -1.72
CA PHE A 412 -6.29 19.43 -0.41
C PHE A 412 -7.49 20.34 -0.17
N LEU A 413 -7.41 21.62 -0.54
CA LEU A 413 -8.44 22.63 -0.31
C LEU A 413 -9.15 23.05 -1.62
N GLY A 414 -8.54 22.83 -2.79
CA GLY A 414 -9.03 23.35 -4.07
C GLY A 414 -8.26 24.58 -4.53
N ILE A 415 -8.69 25.20 -5.63
CA ILE A 415 -7.93 26.29 -6.26
C ILE A 415 -8.58 27.63 -5.89
N PRO A 416 -7.85 28.59 -5.28
CA PRO A 416 -8.40 29.89 -4.95
C PRO A 416 -8.54 30.77 -6.20
N ARG A 417 -9.50 31.69 -6.18
CA ARG A 417 -9.59 32.76 -7.19
C ARG A 417 -8.44 33.77 -7.03
N GLU A 418 -8.13 34.14 -5.80
CA GLU A 418 -7.11 35.13 -5.47
C GLU A 418 -6.16 34.60 -4.39
N LEU A 419 -4.86 34.74 -4.62
CA LEU A 419 -3.80 34.40 -3.68
C LEU A 419 -3.09 35.68 -3.21
N LYS A 420 -3.14 35.93 -1.90
CA LYS A 420 -2.42 37.02 -1.25
C LYS A 420 -1.12 36.53 -0.63
N THR A 421 0.01 37.12 -1.01
CA THR A 421 1.33 36.83 -0.43
C THR A 421 2.01 38.09 0.07
N ASP A 422 3.11 37.92 0.81
CA ASP A 422 4.03 39.01 1.07
C ASP A 422 4.82 39.40 -0.20
N ASN A 423 5.70 40.41 -0.06
CA ASN A 423 6.60 40.86 -1.14
C ASN A 423 7.91 40.05 -1.22
N GLY A 424 7.94 38.85 -0.64
CA GLY A 424 9.11 37.98 -0.59
C GLY A 424 9.66 37.66 -1.98
N PRO A 425 10.99 37.47 -2.13
CA PRO A 425 11.61 37.15 -3.42
C PRO A 425 11.02 35.89 -4.09
N ALA A 426 10.56 34.93 -3.28
CA ALA A 426 9.95 33.69 -3.73
C ALA A 426 8.70 33.92 -4.58
N TYR A 427 7.88 34.90 -4.22
CA TYR A 427 6.59 35.16 -4.85
C TYR A 427 6.66 36.19 -5.98
N ARG A 428 7.81 36.88 -6.14
CA ARG A 428 8.04 37.83 -7.25
C ARG A 428 8.72 37.21 -8.47
N SER A 429 9.10 35.94 -8.41
CA SER A 429 9.79 35.30 -9.54
C SER A 429 8.87 35.11 -10.74
N ARG A 430 9.47 35.12 -11.94
CA ARG A 430 8.75 34.83 -13.19
C ARG A 430 8.13 33.43 -13.15
N GLU A 431 8.85 32.44 -12.64
CA GLU A 431 8.38 31.06 -12.48
C GLU A 431 7.09 30.98 -11.64
N PHE A 432 7.03 31.70 -10.52
CA PHE A 432 5.85 31.71 -9.64
C PHE A 432 4.65 32.38 -10.30
N ARG A 433 4.87 33.52 -10.98
CA ARG A 433 3.83 34.22 -11.72
C ARG A 433 3.27 33.37 -12.87
N ASP A 434 4.16 32.74 -13.65
CA ASP A 434 3.77 31.90 -14.79
C ASP A 434 2.98 30.67 -14.29
N PHE A 435 3.35 30.10 -13.14
CA PHE A 435 2.58 29.04 -12.46
C PHE A 435 1.17 29.53 -12.08
N LEU A 436 1.03 30.64 -11.36
CA LEU A 436 -0.31 31.13 -10.95
C LEU A 436 -1.20 31.46 -12.16
N GLN A 437 -0.60 32.01 -13.23
CA GLN A 437 -1.32 32.29 -14.47
C GLN A 437 -1.84 31.00 -15.14
N GLN A 438 -1.06 29.92 -15.16
CA GLN A 438 -1.50 28.62 -15.70
C GLN A 438 -2.68 28.03 -14.91
N TRP A 439 -2.74 28.28 -13.61
CA TRP A 439 -3.82 27.81 -12.74
C TRP A 439 -4.99 28.80 -12.64
N GLY A 440 -4.94 29.94 -13.34
CA GLY A 440 -6.00 30.95 -13.35
C GLY A 440 -6.17 31.69 -12.02
N VAL A 441 -5.13 31.77 -11.20
CA VAL A 441 -5.16 32.38 -9.87
C VAL A 441 -4.65 33.82 -9.94
N GLU A 442 -5.45 34.78 -9.45
CA GLU A 442 -5.04 36.19 -9.37
C GLU A 442 -4.06 36.37 -8.21
N HIS A 443 -2.85 36.88 -8.48
CA HIS A 443 -1.85 37.14 -7.46
C HIS A 443 -1.94 38.59 -6.97
N LYS A 444 -2.12 38.79 -5.66
CA LYS A 444 -2.01 40.10 -5.02
C LYS A 444 -0.91 40.10 -3.98
N THR A 445 0.01 41.04 -4.10
CA THR A 445 1.03 41.26 -3.07
C THR A 445 0.52 42.28 -2.04
N GLY A 446 0.75 42.01 -0.76
CA GLY A 446 0.41 42.96 0.31
C GLY A 446 1.17 44.29 0.20
N ILE A 447 0.65 45.35 0.83
CA ILE A 447 1.42 46.57 1.06
C ILE A 447 2.55 46.23 2.03
N PRO A 448 3.83 46.53 1.73
CA PRO A 448 4.93 46.32 2.66
C PRO A 448 4.60 46.92 4.04
N HIS A 449 4.78 46.14 5.11
CA HIS A 449 4.63 46.58 6.50
C HIS A 449 3.22 47.04 6.94
N SER A 450 2.13 46.63 6.26
CA SER A 450 0.77 46.83 6.80
C SER A 450 0.35 45.65 7.69
N PRO A 451 0.22 45.83 9.02
CA PRO A 451 -0.12 44.75 9.96
C PRO A 451 -1.50 44.15 9.72
N THR A 452 -2.38 44.88 9.04
CA THR A 452 -3.78 44.49 8.86
C THR A 452 -3.92 43.41 7.78
N GLY A 453 -3.16 43.48 6.68
CA GLY A 453 -3.36 42.62 5.50
C GLY A 453 -3.03 41.14 5.70
N GLN A 454 -2.07 40.81 6.58
CA GLN A 454 -1.56 39.45 6.80
C GLN A 454 -1.93 38.86 8.17
N ALA A 455 -2.78 39.54 8.95
CA ALA A 455 -3.14 39.10 10.28
C ALA A 455 -3.78 37.69 10.33
N VAL A 456 -4.40 37.20 9.24
CA VAL A 456 -4.99 35.84 9.22
C VAL A 456 -3.91 34.77 9.17
N VAL A 457 -2.91 34.93 8.29
CA VAL A 457 -1.80 33.97 8.18
C VAL A 457 -0.88 34.03 9.41
N GLU A 458 -0.65 35.22 9.98
CA GLU A 458 0.13 35.35 11.24
C GLU A 458 -0.54 34.65 12.43
N ARG A 459 -1.87 34.81 12.60
CA ARG A 459 -2.63 34.06 13.61
C ARG A 459 -2.55 32.56 13.36
N THR A 460 -2.58 32.16 12.10
CA THR A 460 -2.42 30.76 11.69
C THR A 460 -1.03 30.23 12.07
N HIS A 461 0.05 31.01 11.86
CA HIS A 461 1.40 30.65 12.27
C HIS A 461 1.49 30.37 13.76
N GLN A 462 0.96 31.28 14.59
CA GLN A 462 0.94 31.10 16.03
C GLN A 462 0.14 29.86 16.44
N ASN A 463 -1.00 29.61 15.79
CA ASN A 463 -1.82 28.44 16.07
C ASN A 463 -1.12 27.12 15.72
N ILE A 464 -0.48 27.03 14.54
CA ILE A 464 0.29 25.85 14.12
C ILE A 464 1.43 25.59 15.11
N LYS A 465 2.25 26.61 15.41
CA LYS A 465 3.36 26.47 16.38
C LYS A 465 2.84 26.02 17.74
N ARG A 466 1.74 26.58 18.21
CA ARG A 466 1.12 26.21 19.49
C ARG A 466 0.74 24.72 19.52
N VAL A 467 0.01 24.24 18.51
CA VAL A 467 -0.41 22.83 18.44
C VAL A 467 0.82 21.90 18.34
N LEU A 468 1.84 22.29 17.57
CA LEU A 468 3.10 21.54 17.48
C LEU A 468 3.84 21.42 18.82
N HIS A 469 3.88 22.49 19.63
CA HIS A 469 4.44 22.44 20.98
C HIS A 469 3.58 21.60 21.93
N GLN A 470 2.25 21.75 21.88
CA GLN A 470 1.32 20.97 22.71
C GLN A 470 1.48 19.46 22.46
N GLN A 471 1.62 19.07 21.19
CA GLN A 471 1.78 17.68 20.76
C GLN A 471 3.24 17.16 20.87
N HIS A 472 4.20 18.00 21.27
CA HIS A 472 5.63 17.63 21.28
C HIS A 472 5.91 16.38 22.13
N GLN A 473 5.30 16.26 23.30
CA GLN A 473 5.54 15.12 24.20
C GLN A 473 5.07 13.78 23.62
N VAL A 474 4.00 13.79 22.81
CA VAL A 474 3.43 12.58 22.20
C VAL A 474 4.20 12.17 20.94
N LEU A 475 4.89 13.10 20.28
CA LEU A 475 5.44 12.92 18.93
C LEU A 475 6.95 13.13 18.81
N LYS A 476 7.70 12.99 19.91
CA LYS A 476 9.13 13.29 19.95
C LYS A 476 9.96 12.49 18.93
N THR A 477 9.50 11.30 18.54
CA THR A 477 10.20 10.39 17.62
C THR A 477 9.69 10.45 16.18
N GLU A 478 8.61 11.18 15.90
CA GLU A 478 7.98 11.21 14.58
C GLU A 478 8.65 12.22 13.63
N PRO A 479 8.70 11.95 12.31
CA PRO A 479 9.29 12.88 11.36
C PRO A 479 8.46 14.18 11.26
N PRO A 480 9.09 15.32 10.90
CA PRO A 480 8.43 16.63 10.78
C PRO A 480 7.13 16.63 9.99
N SER A 481 7.06 15.86 8.89
CA SER A 481 5.87 15.76 8.04
C SER A 481 4.67 15.14 8.78
N ILE A 482 4.89 14.10 9.58
CA ILE A 482 3.84 13.44 10.36
C ILE A 482 3.40 14.33 11.53
N ARG A 483 4.35 15.01 12.18
CA ARG A 483 4.03 15.99 13.24
C ARG A 483 3.15 17.13 12.70
N LEU A 484 3.51 17.68 11.54
CA LEU A 484 2.74 18.75 10.89
C LEU A 484 1.36 18.26 10.43
N ALA A 485 1.28 17.08 9.83
CA ALA A 485 0.00 16.49 9.41
C ALA A 485 -0.97 16.28 10.58
N ARG A 486 -0.47 15.80 11.74
CA ARG A 486 -1.28 15.67 12.96
C ARG A 486 -1.74 17.02 13.52
N ALA A 487 -0.88 18.04 13.48
CA ALA A 487 -1.27 19.38 13.90
C ALA A 487 -2.37 19.96 12.98
N LEU A 488 -2.24 19.81 11.66
CA LEU A 488 -3.24 20.23 10.69
C LEU A 488 -4.56 19.47 10.85
N PHE A 489 -4.51 18.18 11.18
CA PHE A 489 -5.70 17.39 11.50
C PHE A 489 -6.46 17.99 12.70
N THR A 490 -5.75 18.28 13.79
CA THR A 490 -6.36 18.95 14.95
C THR A 490 -6.96 20.32 14.58
N ILE A 491 -6.24 21.12 13.79
CA ILE A 491 -6.69 22.47 13.42
C ILE A 491 -7.92 22.45 12.52
N ASN A 492 -7.95 21.59 11.50
CA ASN A 492 -9.00 21.63 10.47
C ASN A 492 -10.23 20.78 10.80
N PHE A 493 -10.06 19.67 11.53
CA PHE A 493 -11.11 18.67 11.73
C PHE A 493 -11.63 18.61 13.17
N LEU A 494 -10.78 18.95 14.16
CA LEU A 494 -11.14 18.79 15.58
C LEU A 494 -11.43 20.11 16.28
N ASN A 495 -10.74 21.19 15.92
CA ASN A 495 -10.93 22.50 16.54
C ASN A 495 -12.15 23.23 15.95
N CYS A 496 -12.93 23.88 16.81
CA CYS A 496 -14.10 24.68 16.42
C CYS A 496 -14.07 26.09 17.05
N SER A 497 -15.01 26.97 16.69
CA SER A 497 -15.26 28.25 17.39
C SER A 497 -16.55 28.15 18.21
N PHE A 498 -16.68 28.94 19.28
CA PHE A 498 -17.98 29.06 19.98
C PHE A 498 -19.02 29.84 19.16
N GLU A 499 -18.58 30.68 18.22
CA GLU A 499 -19.45 31.40 17.27
C GLU A 499 -20.05 30.45 16.21
N GLY A 500 -19.42 29.30 15.98
CA GLY A 500 -19.88 28.28 15.04
C GLY A 500 -19.12 26.97 15.30
N LEU A 501 -19.87 25.95 15.73
CA LEU A 501 -19.31 24.66 16.15
C LEU A 501 -18.82 23.78 14.99
N ASN A 502 -18.98 24.22 13.74
CA ASN A 502 -18.45 23.51 12.58
C ASN A 502 -16.92 23.70 12.49
N PRO A 503 -16.14 22.61 12.37
CA PRO A 503 -14.71 22.70 12.09
C PRO A 503 -14.41 23.44 10.79
N PRO A 504 -13.20 24.03 10.62
CA PRO A 504 -12.82 24.75 9.40
C PRO A 504 -13.06 23.98 8.11
N VAL A 505 -12.80 22.67 8.09
CA VAL A 505 -13.01 21.83 6.89
C VAL A 505 -14.49 21.74 6.50
N VAL A 506 -15.40 21.66 7.48
CA VAL A 506 -16.84 21.61 7.23
C VAL A 506 -17.32 22.95 6.71
N ARG A 507 -16.81 24.06 7.24
CA ARG A 507 -17.11 25.41 6.71
C ARG A 507 -16.57 25.61 5.30
N HIS A 508 -15.44 24.99 4.98
CA HIS A 508 -14.78 25.11 3.69
C HIS A 508 -15.53 24.40 2.56
N PHE A 509 -16.00 23.17 2.80
CA PHE A 509 -16.71 22.40 1.78
C PHE A 509 -18.24 22.52 1.88
N GLY A 510 -18.78 22.88 3.04
CA GLY A 510 -20.22 22.99 3.27
C GLY A 510 -20.86 24.27 2.71
N ALA A 511 -20.07 25.28 2.35
CA ALA A 511 -20.56 26.54 1.76
C ALA A 511 -20.53 26.55 0.22
N SER A 512 -20.15 25.43 -0.43
CA SER A 512 -20.09 25.32 -1.88
C SER A 512 -21.45 24.91 -2.46
N PRO A 513 -22.09 25.73 -3.31
CA PRO A 513 -23.31 25.33 -4.05
C PRO A 513 -23.07 24.17 -5.03
N GLN A 514 -21.81 23.75 -5.22
CA GLN A 514 -21.39 22.77 -6.23
C GLN A 514 -21.71 21.31 -5.86
N PHE A 515 -22.18 21.03 -4.64
CA PHE A 515 -22.53 19.66 -4.21
C PHE A 515 -24.04 19.40 -4.07
N HIS A 516 -24.89 20.36 -4.48
CA HIS A 516 -26.35 20.18 -4.59
C HIS A 516 -26.79 20.01 -6.05
N THR A 517 -26.16 19.10 -6.79
CA THR A 517 -26.73 18.55 -8.03
C THR A 517 -26.22 17.13 -8.22
N THR A 518 -26.98 16.18 -7.68
CA THR A 518 -27.25 14.85 -8.26
C THR A 518 -28.54 14.33 -7.66
#